data_AF-A0A6G1WYF5-F1
#
_entry.id   AF-A0A6G1WYF5-F1
#
_cell.length_a   1.000
_cell.length_b   1.000
_cell.length_c   1.000
_cell.angle_alpha   90.00
_cell.angle_beta   90.00
_cell.angle_gamma   90.00
#
_symmetry.space_group_name_H-M   'P 1'
#
loop_
_entity.id
_entity.type
_entity.pdbx_description
1 polymer ?
#
loop_
_entity_poly.entity_id
_entity_poly.type
_entity_poly.pdbx_seq_one_letter_code
_entity_poly.pdbx_strand_id
1 'polypeptide(L)'
;MSQKSLAQTCGLSMDTANRLVSKLNQFRAIEKKPLGFRVVDPKKILSYWASTRNLASDVVYSTYSPDSVSKIESELPPGSIFTAYSGYRLKFNETPTHYEEIFVYADPDEVRRKFPELNVERRNLYVLRQDPHLGRVGKDGVATLAQLYIDLWQIGGATADRFILELEKRLEPRSIEALKMLARKGSS
;
A
#
# COMPACT_ATOMS: atom_id res chain seq x y z
N MET A 1 -10.79 -11.65 -15.17
CA MET A 1 -11.19 -11.96 -13.77
C MET A 1 -12.71 -11.86 -13.69
N SER A 2 -13.37 -12.70 -12.88
CA SER A 2 -14.83 -12.61 -12.65
C SER A 2 -15.14 -12.03 -11.27
N GLN A 3 -16.33 -11.44 -11.10
CA GLN A 3 -16.78 -10.94 -9.79
C GLN A 3 -16.83 -12.06 -8.74
N LYS A 4 -17.19 -13.29 -9.15
CA LYS A 4 -17.18 -14.47 -8.27
C LYS A 4 -15.76 -14.77 -7.78
N SER A 5 -14.78 -14.80 -8.67
CA SER A 5 -13.37 -15.03 -8.29
C SER A 5 -12.84 -13.90 -7.40
N LEU A 6 -13.22 -12.65 -7.65
CA LEU A 6 -12.83 -11.50 -6.83
C LEU A 6 -13.41 -11.62 -5.42
N ALA A 7 -14.71 -11.91 -5.31
CA ALA A 7 -15.40 -12.09 -4.04
C ALA A 7 -14.75 -13.18 -3.19
N GLN A 8 -14.48 -14.35 -3.80
CA GLN A 8 -13.85 -15.48 -3.12
C GLN A 8 -12.43 -15.16 -2.65
N THR A 9 -11.58 -14.58 -3.50
CA THR A 9 -10.19 -14.26 -3.15
C THR A 9 -10.09 -13.24 -2.01
N CYS A 10 -10.97 -12.23 -2.03
CA CYS A 10 -10.98 -11.14 -1.05
C CYS A 10 -11.88 -11.40 0.16
N GLY A 11 -12.60 -12.54 0.23
CA GLY A 11 -13.55 -12.83 1.31
C GLY A 11 -14.75 -11.87 1.37
N LEU A 12 -15.17 -11.33 0.21
CA LEU A 12 -16.26 -10.36 0.10
C LEU A 12 -17.58 -11.04 -0.28
N SER A 13 -18.69 -10.39 0.04
CA SER A 13 -19.98 -10.78 -0.53
C SER A 13 -20.03 -10.50 -2.04
N MET A 14 -20.86 -11.26 -2.76
CA MET A 14 -21.09 -11.05 -4.19
C MET A 14 -21.60 -9.63 -4.49
N ASP A 15 -22.48 -9.09 -3.64
CA ASP A 15 -23.02 -7.74 -3.80
C ASP A 15 -21.96 -6.66 -3.66
N THR A 16 -21.04 -6.81 -2.71
CA THR A 16 -19.90 -5.89 -2.54
C THR A 16 -18.98 -5.95 -3.76
N ALA A 17 -18.65 -7.15 -4.25
CA ALA A 17 -17.87 -7.31 -5.47
C ALA A 17 -18.55 -6.68 -6.70
N ASN A 18 -19.86 -6.88 -6.87
CA ASN A 18 -20.63 -6.31 -7.97
C ASN A 18 -20.73 -4.78 -7.91
N ARG A 19 -20.92 -4.21 -6.71
CA ARG A 19 -20.92 -2.76 -6.50
C ARG A 19 -19.57 -2.15 -6.80
N LEU A 20 -18.48 -2.76 -6.32
CA LEU A 20 -17.11 -2.31 -6.61
C LEU A 20 -16.85 -2.33 -8.12
N VAL A 21 -17.11 -3.45 -8.80
CA VAL A 21 -16.90 -3.57 -10.26
C VAL A 21 -17.76 -2.57 -11.02
N SER A 22 -19.00 -2.35 -10.62
CA SER A 22 -19.85 -1.33 -11.26
C SER A 22 -19.31 0.08 -11.04
N LYS A 23 -18.83 0.39 -9.83
CA LYS A 23 -18.21 1.68 -9.50
C LYS A 23 -16.95 1.92 -10.32
N LEU A 24 -16.02 0.96 -10.39
CA LEU A 24 -14.80 1.06 -11.20
C LEU A 24 -15.10 1.22 -12.70
N ASN A 25 -16.18 0.62 -13.20
CA ASN A 25 -16.60 0.74 -14.59
C ASN A 25 -17.17 2.14 -14.91
N GLN A 26 -17.83 2.80 -13.95
CA GLN A 26 -18.41 4.15 -14.16
C GLN A 26 -17.37 5.19 -14.56
N PHE A 27 -16.15 5.11 -14.02
CA PHE A 27 -15.04 6.01 -14.38
C PHE A 27 -14.01 5.35 -15.30
N ARG A 28 -14.41 4.27 -15.99
CA ARG A 28 -13.61 3.59 -17.02
C ARG A 28 -12.23 3.12 -16.52
N ALA A 29 -12.16 2.67 -15.27
CA ALA A 29 -10.95 2.04 -14.74
C ALA A 29 -10.89 0.54 -15.06
N ILE A 30 -12.08 -0.05 -15.29
CA ILE A 30 -12.24 -1.39 -15.83
C ILE A 30 -13.20 -1.37 -17.02
N GLU A 31 -13.19 -2.47 -17.77
CA GLU A 31 -14.11 -2.77 -18.85
C GLU A 31 -14.84 -4.07 -18.54
N LYS A 32 -16.17 -4.03 -18.42
CA LYS A 32 -17.01 -5.24 -18.28
C LYS A 32 -17.00 -6.06 -19.57
N LYS A 33 -16.94 -7.38 -19.44
CA LYS A 33 -17.00 -8.40 -20.50
C LYS A 33 -18.07 -9.45 -20.13
N PRO A 34 -18.57 -10.27 -21.08
CA PRO A 34 -19.61 -11.26 -20.79
C PRO A 34 -19.28 -12.21 -19.63
N LEU A 35 -18.01 -12.59 -19.45
CA LEU A 35 -17.55 -13.52 -18.42
C LEU A 35 -16.75 -12.86 -17.28
N GLY A 36 -16.81 -11.53 -17.14
CA GLY A 36 -16.13 -10.82 -16.07
C GLY A 36 -15.72 -9.40 -16.42
N PHE A 37 -14.50 -9.01 -16.07
CA PHE A 37 -13.97 -7.68 -16.39
C PHE A 37 -12.46 -7.71 -16.60
N ARG A 38 -11.97 -6.66 -17.26
CA ARG A 38 -10.55 -6.38 -17.49
C ARG A 38 -10.21 -5.01 -16.90
N VAL A 39 -9.09 -4.93 -16.19
CA VAL A 39 -8.53 -3.63 -15.75
C VAL A 39 -7.96 -2.91 -16.98
N VAL A 40 -8.39 -1.67 -17.20
CA VAL A 40 -7.93 -0.84 -18.32
C VAL A 40 -7.06 0.32 -17.86
N ASP A 41 -7.27 0.80 -16.64
CA ASP A 41 -6.52 1.92 -16.08
C ASP A 41 -6.28 1.69 -14.58
N PRO A 42 -5.14 1.05 -14.22
CA PRO A 42 -4.78 0.80 -12.84
C PRO A 42 -4.58 2.09 -12.03
N LYS A 43 -4.10 3.18 -12.66
CA LYS A 43 -3.87 4.46 -11.96
C LYS A 43 -5.19 5.01 -11.42
N LYS A 44 -6.27 4.98 -12.20
CA LYS A 44 -7.60 5.37 -11.71
C LYS A 44 -8.09 4.53 -10.54
N ILE A 45 -7.80 3.22 -10.53
CA ILE A 45 -8.16 2.35 -9.39
C ILE A 45 -7.39 2.78 -8.14
N LEU A 46 -6.07 2.99 -8.27
CA LEU A 46 -5.23 3.43 -7.16
C LEU A 46 -5.65 4.80 -6.63
N SER A 47 -5.92 5.78 -7.49
CA SER A 47 -6.40 7.10 -7.06
C SER A 47 -7.77 7.04 -6.38
N TYR A 48 -8.69 6.20 -6.87
CA TYR A 48 -9.98 5.99 -6.22
C TYR A 48 -9.83 5.34 -4.84
N TRP A 49 -8.99 4.32 -4.73
CA TRP A 49 -8.72 3.69 -3.44
C TRP A 49 -8.04 4.68 -2.49
N ALA A 50 -7.06 5.44 -2.97
CA ALA A 50 -6.32 6.40 -2.16
C ALA A 50 -7.26 7.47 -1.59
N SER A 51 -8.16 8.00 -2.42
CA SER A 51 -9.12 9.04 -2.01
C SER A 51 -10.28 8.55 -1.13
N THR A 52 -10.55 7.24 -1.09
CA THR A 52 -11.65 6.67 -0.28
C THR A 52 -11.18 5.92 0.96
N ARG A 53 -9.88 5.66 1.05
CA ARG A 53 -9.21 5.13 2.23
C ARG A 53 -9.29 6.15 3.37
N ASN A 54 -9.35 5.65 4.60
CA ASN A 54 -9.12 6.42 5.82
C ASN A 54 -8.07 5.67 6.64
N LEU A 55 -6.81 6.06 6.56
CA LEU A 55 -5.72 5.39 7.29
C LEU A 55 -5.83 5.61 8.80
N ALA A 56 -6.27 6.80 9.22
CA ALA A 56 -6.41 7.16 10.63
C ALA A 56 -7.38 6.25 11.39
N SER A 57 -8.48 5.81 10.76
CA SER A 57 -9.44 4.88 11.39
C SER A 57 -8.90 3.47 11.63
N ASP A 58 -7.75 3.15 11.04
CA ASP A 58 -7.10 1.85 11.19
C ASP A 58 -5.95 1.88 12.19
N VAL A 59 -5.55 3.05 12.69
CA VAL A 59 -4.59 3.14 13.79
C VAL A 59 -5.24 2.59 15.06
N VAL A 60 -4.77 1.43 15.51
CA VAL A 60 -5.25 0.74 16.72
C VAL A 60 -4.35 0.96 17.92
N TYR A 61 -3.10 1.38 17.68
CA TYR A 61 -2.15 1.76 18.70
C TYR A 61 -1.15 2.76 18.13
N SER A 62 -0.73 3.74 18.92
CA SER A 62 0.38 4.62 18.56
C SER A 62 1.16 5.03 19.79
N THR A 63 2.47 5.18 19.63
CA THR A 63 3.35 5.63 20.70
C THR A 63 4.50 6.45 20.11
N TYR A 64 5.31 6.99 21.02
CA TYR A 64 6.61 7.56 20.68
C TYR A 64 7.70 6.58 21.09
N SER A 65 8.69 6.42 20.22
CA SER A 65 9.98 5.83 20.58
C SER A 65 11.09 6.84 20.30
N PRO A 66 12.01 7.07 21.25
CA PRO A 66 13.17 7.93 21.05
C PRO A 66 14.27 7.26 20.20
N ASP A 67 14.13 5.97 19.91
CA ASP A 67 15.10 5.21 19.15
C ASP A 67 15.14 5.63 17.67
N SER A 68 16.26 5.30 17.01
CA SER A 68 16.38 5.51 15.57
C SER A 68 15.39 4.62 14.81
N VAL A 69 14.96 5.07 13.63
CA VAL A 69 14.07 4.31 12.74
C VAL A 69 14.57 2.88 12.51
N SER A 70 15.86 2.72 12.23
CA SER A 70 16.45 1.39 11.99
C SER A 70 16.36 0.49 13.22
N LYS A 71 16.49 1.05 14.43
CA LYS A 71 16.38 0.27 15.66
C LYS A 71 14.92 -0.14 15.90
N ILE A 72 13.97 0.79 15.78
CA ILE A 72 12.53 0.49 15.92
C ILE A 72 12.11 -0.60 14.92
N GLU A 73 12.54 -0.48 13.65
CA GLU A 73 12.26 -1.48 12.62
C GLU A 73 12.83 -2.87 12.96
N SER A 74 14.04 -2.93 13.53
CA SER A 74 14.66 -4.21 13.93
C SER A 74 14.01 -4.85 15.17
N GLU A 75 13.37 -4.04 16.02
CA GLU A 75 12.77 -4.49 17.26
C GLU A 75 11.28 -4.83 17.12
N LEU A 76 10.62 -4.45 16.03
CA LEU A 76 9.21 -4.78 15.81
C LEU A 76 8.94 -6.30 15.87
N PRO A 77 7.77 -6.73 16.40
CA PRO A 77 7.46 -8.14 16.55
C PRO A 77 7.46 -8.90 15.21
N PRO A 78 7.83 -10.19 15.20
CA PRO A 78 7.65 -11.05 14.02
C PRO A 78 6.20 -11.04 13.52
N GLY A 79 6.01 -11.15 12.21
CA GLY A 79 4.68 -11.08 11.60
C GLY A 79 4.15 -9.66 11.37
N SER A 80 4.89 -8.64 11.80
CA SER A 80 4.67 -7.25 11.40
C SER A 80 4.81 -7.08 9.88
N ILE A 81 3.89 -6.31 9.27
CA ILE A 81 3.95 -5.93 7.86
C ILE A 81 4.24 -4.44 7.76
N PHE A 82 5.45 -4.11 7.32
CA PHE A 82 5.88 -2.75 7.08
C PHE A 82 5.14 -2.14 5.89
N THR A 83 4.64 -0.93 6.11
CA THR A 83 4.03 -0.12 5.06
C THR A 83 4.67 1.28 5.00
N ALA A 84 4.10 2.16 4.17
CA ALA A 84 4.54 3.53 3.99
C ALA A 84 6.05 3.65 3.75
N TYR A 85 6.75 4.49 4.54
CA TYR A 85 8.16 4.79 4.37
C TYR A 85 9.06 3.56 4.60
N SER A 86 8.91 2.86 5.73
CA SER A 86 9.67 1.65 6.05
C SER A 86 9.41 0.55 5.03
N GLY A 87 8.14 0.35 4.66
CA GLY A 87 7.76 -0.64 3.66
C GLY A 87 8.38 -0.33 2.29
N TYR A 88 8.39 0.93 1.87
CA TYR A 88 9.10 1.37 0.67
C TYR A 88 10.60 1.05 0.77
N ARG A 89 11.26 1.47 1.86
CA ARG A 89 12.71 1.27 2.02
C ARG A 89 13.07 -0.21 1.99
N LEU A 90 12.35 -1.05 2.73
CA LEU A 90 12.61 -2.49 2.76
C LEU A 90 12.37 -3.15 1.40
N LYS A 91 11.39 -2.66 0.63
CA LYS A 91 11.09 -3.19 -0.71
C LYS A 91 12.17 -2.87 -1.75
N PHE A 92 12.79 -1.69 -1.64
CA PHE A 92 13.64 -1.14 -2.69
C PHE A 92 15.08 -0.87 -2.28
N ASN A 93 15.40 -1.06 -1.00
CA ASN A 93 16.70 -0.79 -0.40
C ASN A 93 17.20 0.65 -0.65
N GLU A 94 16.28 1.59 -0.81
CA GLU A 94 16.53 2.99 -1.18
C GLU A 94 15.56 3.90 -0.42
N THR A 95 15.90 5.17 -0.27
CA THR A 95 15.00 6.14 0.35
C THR A 95 15.13 7.51 -0.33
N PRO A 96 14.05 8.08 -0.90
CA PRO A 96 14.10 9.38 -1.55
C PRO A 96 14.42 10.54 -0.60
N THR A 97 14.12 10.38 0.69
CA THR A 97 14.34 11.40 1.73
C THR A 97 14.29 10.79 3.13
N HIS A 98 14.78 11.49 4.15
CA HIS A 98 14.67 11.02 5.54
C HIS A 98 13.22 10.98 6.00
N TYR A 99 12.89 9.97 6.81
CA TYR A 99 11.60 9.82 7.47
C TYR A 99 11.82 9.47 8.93
N GLU A 100 10.84 9.82 9.77
CA GLU A 100 10.91 9.60 11.22
C GLU A 100 9.72 8.79 11.75
N GLU A 101 8.67 8.63 10.94
CA GLU A 101 7.46 7.92 11.29
C GLU A 101 7.46 6.50 10.69
N ILE A 102 6.99 5.54 11.48
CA ILE A 102 6.87 4.14 11.10
C ILE A 102 5.41 3.74 11.20
N PHE A 103 4.89 3.19 10.11
CA PHE A 103 3.55 2.62 10.01
C PHE A 103 3.67 1.12 9.77
N VAL A 104 2.96 0.32 10.55
CA VAL A 104 3.07 -1.13 10.52
C VAL A 104 1.72 -1.80 10.77
N TYR A 105 1.38 -2.82 9.99
CA TYR A 105 0.25 -3.70 10.32
C TYR A 105 0.76 -4.81 11.25
N ALA A 106 0.36 -4.79 12.51
CA ALA A 106 0.87 -5.71 13.53
C ALA A 106 -0.13 -5.93 14.66
N ASP A 107 0.14 -6.90 15.54
CA ASP A 107 -0.59 -7.06 16.79
C ASP A 107 -0.24 -5.90 17.75
N PRO A 108 -1.22 -5.05 18.13
CA PRO A 108 -0.95 -3.91 18.99
C PRO A 108 -0.44 -4.30 20.39
N ASP A 109 -0.82 -5.47 20.92
CA ASP A 109 -0.40 -5.91 22.24
C ASP A 109 1.07 -6.34 22.25
N GLU A 110 1.52 -7.02 21.19
CA GLU A 110 2.94 -7.36 21.04
C GLU A 110 3.81 -6.12 20.84
N VAL A 111 3.34 -5.16 20.03
CA VAL A 111 4.05 -3.90 19.83
C VAL A 111 4.10 -3.12 21.14
N ARG A 112 3.00 -3.02 21.89
CA ARG A 112 2.95 -2.31 23.18
C ARG A 112 3.89 -2.89 24.23
N ARG A 113 4.10 -4.21 24.25
CA ARG A 113 5.08 -4.85 25.17
C ARG A 113 6.51 -4.40 24.90
N LYS A 114 6.87 -4.18 23.64
CA LYS A 114 8.22 -3.72 23.25
C LYS A 114 8.37 -2.21 23.27
N PHE A 115 7.33 -1.49 22.84
CA PHE A 115 7.26 -0.04 22.75
C PHE A 115 6.08 0.44 23.61
N PRO A 116 6.27 0.58 24.93
CA PRO A 116 5.21 1.00 25.84
C PRO A 116 4.74 2.42 25.53
N GLU A 117 3.53 2.75 26.00
CA GLU A 117 2.97 4.09 25.85
C GLU A 117 3.83 5.11 26.59
N LEU A 118 4.24 6.16 25.88
CA LEU A 118 4.87 7.33 26.48
C LEU A 118 3.88 8.49 26.50
N ASN A 119 3.85 9.21 27.63
CA ASN A 119 3.05 10.42 27.82
C ASN A 119 3.71 11.63 27.14
N VAL A 120 3.82 11.57 25.83
CA VAL A 120 4.30 12.65 24.97
C VAL A 120 3.30 12.87 23.85
N GLU A 121 3.10 14.13 23.46
CA GLU A 121 2.16 14.49 22.39
C GLU A 121 2.60 13.95 21.03
N ARG A 122 3.93 13.93 20.81
CA ARG A 122 4.52 13.41 19.59
C ARG A 122 4.30 11.90 19.47
N ARG A 123 4.02 11.42 18.26
CA ARG A 123 3.97 9.99 17.91
C ARG A 123 4.86 9.77 16.69
N ASN A 124 5.50 8.60 16.63
CA ASN A 124 6.33 8.20 15.49
C ASN A 124 6.24 6.70 15.17
N LEU A 125 5.54 5.93 15.98
CA LEU A 125 5.20 4.54 15.69
C LEU A 125 3.68 4.39 15.71
N TYR A 126 3.13 3.98 14.56
CA TYR A 126 1.70 3.80 14.34
C TYR A 126 1.42 2.36 13.94
N VAL A 127 0.61 1.67 14.74
CA VAL A 127 0.18 0.30 14.48
C VAL A 127 -1.20 0.34 13.86
N LEU A 128 -1.28 -0.21 12.65
CA LEU A 128 -2.49 -0.37 11.87
C LEU A 128 -3.12 -1.73 12.16
N ARG A 129 -4.45 -1.79 12.16
CA ARG A 129 -5.23 -3.02 12.32
C ARG A 129 -4.80 -4.06 11.29
N GLN A 130 -4.46 -5.26 11.75
CA GLN A 130 -4.09 -6.35 10.84
C GLN A 130 -5.18 -6.67 9.82
N ASP A 131 -4.75 -6.94 8.59
CA ASP A 131 -5.60 -7.41 7.49
C ASP A 131 -5.14 -8.82 7.05
N PRO A 132 -5.96 -9.87 7.26
CA PRO A 132 -5.64 -11.23 6.82
C PRO A 132 -5.42 -11.38 5.31
N HIS A 133 -6.02 -10.52 4.49
CA HIS A 133 -5.72 -10.49 3.06
C HIS A 133 -4.32 -9.95 2.83
N LEU A 134 -3.96 -8.82 3.44
CA LEU A 134 -2.63 -8.23 3.33
C LEU A 134 -1.53 -9.18 3.80
N GLY A 135 -1.75 -9.92 4.90
CA GLY A 135 -0.81 -10.96 5.37
C GLY A 135 -0.60 -12.11 4.38
N ARG A 136 -1.59 -12.41 3.53
CA ARG A 136 -1.46 -13.44 2.47
C ARG A 136 -0.78 -12.93 1.21
N VAL A 137 -0.97 -11.66 0.85
CA VAL A 137 -0.47 -11.09 -0.42
C VAL A 137 0.82 -10.27 -0.27
N GLY A 138 1.10 -9.78 0.93
CA GLY A 138 2.38 -9.21 1.31
C GLY A 138 3.47 -10.28 1.26
N LYS A 139 4.71 -9.85 1.02
CA LYS A 139 5.88 -10.75 0.99
C LYS A 139 6.95 -10.19 1.90
N ASP A 140 7.67 -11.06 2.57
CA ASP A 140 8.86 -10.74 3.37
C ASP A 140 8.61 -9.64 4.42
N GLY A 141 7.41 -9.64 5.03
CA GLY A 141 7.03 -8.62 6.02
C GLY A 141 6.79 -7.22 5.44
N VAL A 142 6.55 -7.10 4.13
CA VAL A 142 6.33 -5.82 3.45
C VAL A 142 5.01 -5.81 2.68
N ALA A 143 4.29 -4.70 2.78
CA ALA A 143 3.05 -4.48 2.08
C ALA A 143 3.21 -4.51 0.55
N THR A 144 2.10 -4.74 -0.16
CA THR A 144 2.10 -4.73 -1.63
C THR A 144 2.40 -3.34 -2.18
N LEU A 145 2.86 -3.25 -3.43
CA LEU A 145 3.17 -1.96 -4.06
C LEU A 145 1.96 -1.01 -4.07
N ALA A 146 0.77 -1.56 -4.33
CA ALA A 146 -0.48 -0.81 -4.25
C ALA A 146 -0.71 -0.29 -2.83
N GLN A 147 -0.62 -1.16 -1.81
CA GLN A 147 -0.83 -0.75 -0.42
C GLN A 147 0.16 0.33 0.04
N LEU A 148 1.45 0.23 -0.32
CA LEU A 148 2.45 1.26 -0.03
C LEU A 148 2.05 2.62 -0.62
N TYR A 149 1.61 2.64 -1.88
CA TYR A 149 1.14 3.85 -2.54
C TYR A 149 -0.05 4.47 -1.80
N ILE A 150 -1.05 3.65 -1.46
CA ILE A 150 -2.27 4.10 -0.77
C ILE A 150 -1.96 4.65 0.62
N ASP A 151 -1.12 3.97 1.40
CA ASP A 151 -0.80 4.38 2.76
C ASP A 151 0.05 5.67 2.76
N LEU A 152 1.02 5.81 1.85
CA LEU A 152 1.76 7.06 1.67
C LEU A 152 0.83 8.21 1.24
N TRP A 153 -0.08 7.97 0.30
CA TRP A 153 -1.04 8.98 -0.16
C TRP A 153 -1.91 9.49 0.99
N GLN A 154 -2.31 8.59 1.90
CA GLN A 154 -3.11 8.93 3.07
C GLN A 154 -2.34 9.68 4.16
N ILE A 155 -1.05 9.39 4.33
CA ILE A 155 -0.18 10.15 5.24
C ILE A 155 -0.02 11.58 4.70
N GLY A 156 0.25 11.72 3.41
CA GLY A 156 0.39 13.00 2.73
C GLY A 156 1.58 13.83 3.23
N GLY A 157 1.68 15.06 2.71
CA GLY A 157 2.75 15.98 3.02
C GLY A 157 4.02 15.77 2.20
N ALA A 158 4.91 16.76 2.25
CA ALA A 158 6.06 16.85 1.35
C ALA A 158 6.99 15.62 1.39
N THR A 159 7.10 14.95 2.54
CA THR A 159 7.87 13.71 2.68
C THR A 159 7.19 12.57 1.93
N ALA A 160 5.91 12.29 2.19
CA ALA A 160 5.15 11.26 1.48
C ALA A 160 5.13 11.50 -0.03
N ASP A 161 4.95 12.74 -0.46
CA ASP A 161 4.91 13.10 -1.88
C ASP A 161 6.18 12.68 -2.63
N ARG A 162 7.36 12.78 -2.01
CA ARG A 162 8.63 12.31 -2.61
C ARG A 162 8.64 10.80 -2.83
N PHE A 163 8.11 10.03 -1.89
CA PHE A 163 7.99 8.58 -2.02
C PHE A 163 6.93 8.20 -3.05
N ILE A 164 5.79 8.90 -3.08
CA ILE A 164 4.72 8.69 -4.06
C ILE A 164 5.25 8.93 -5.48
N LEU A 165 5.95 10.03 -5.72
CA LEU A 165 6.54 10.33 -7.03
C LEU A 165 7.46 9.19 -7.52
N GLU A 166 8.27 8.64 -6.62
CA GLU A 166 9.17 7.54 -6.97
C GLU A 166 8.43 6.20 -7.15
N LEU A 167 7.37 5.96 -6.38
CA LEU A 167 6.45 4.84 -6.61
C LEU A 167 5.74 4.95 -7.95
N GLU A 168 5.32 6.14 -8.36
CA GLU A 168 4.65 6.38 -9.63
C GLU A 168 5.57 6.08 -10.81
N LYS A 169 6.84 6.46 -10.76
CA LYS A 169 7.83 6.06 -11.78
C LYS A 169 8.00 4.55 -11.91
N ARG A 170 7.84 3.82 -10.79
CA ARG A 170 7.94 2.35 -10.75
C ARG A 170 6.64 1.66 -11.17
N LEU A 171 5.50 2.30 -10.91
CA LEU A 171 4.15 1.87 -11.32
C LEU A 171 3.85 2.22 -12.77
N GLU A 172 4.55 3.20 -13.33
CA GLU A 172 4.50 3.46 -14.75
C GLU A 172 4.90 2.19 -15.48
N PRO A 173 3.98 1.63 -16.29
CA PRO A 173 4.37 0.52 -17.12
C PRO A 173 5.49 1.06 -18.01
N ARG A 174 6.59 0.30 -18.15
CA ARG A 174 7.73 0.60 -19.03
C ARG A 174 7.31 0.62 -20.51
N SER A 175 6.24 1.34 -20.86
CA SER A 175 5.41 1.14 -22.05
C SER A 175 5.68 2.15 -23.15
N ILE A 176 6.65 3.04 -22.99
CA ILE A 176 7.07 3.88 -24.10
C ILE A 176 8.45 3.43 -24.61
N GLU A 177 9.38 3.10 -23.73
CA GLU A 177 10.73 2.66 -24.12
C GLU A 177 10.75 1.28 -24.78
N ALA A 178 10.07 0.27 -24.23
CA ALA A 178 10.04 -1.07 -24.79
C ALA A 178 9.28 -1.15 -26.13
N LEU A 179 8.21 -0.34 -26.28
CA LEU A 179 7.43 -0.23 -27.52
C LEU A 179 8.16 0.57 -28.61
N LYS A 180 8.91 1.63 -28.27
CA LYS A 180 9.77 2.36 -29.22
C LYS A 180 11.01 1.56 -29.64
N MET A 181 11.58 0.74 -28.76
CA MET A 181 12.74 -0.11 -29.09
C MET A 181 12.37 -1.26 -30.03
N LEU A 182 11.18 -1.85 -29.90
CA LEU A 182 10.68 -2.87 -30.83
C LEU A 182 10.26 -2.26 -32.17
N ALA A 183 9.66 -1.06 -32.18
CA ALA A 183 9.31 -0.36 -33.42
C ALA A 183 10.52 0.16 -34.23
N ARG A 184 11.68 0.40 -33.58
CA ARG A 184 12.93 0.78 -34.25
C ARG A 184 13.74 -0.40 -34.79
N LYS A 185 13.61 -1.60 -34.23
CA LYS A 185 14.33 -2.80 -34.68
C LYS A 185 13.62 -3.58 -35.81
N GLY A 186 12.37 -3.23 -36.14
CA GLY A 186 11.61 -3.84 -37.25
C GLY A 186 11.58 -3.03 -38.55
N SER A 187 12.25 -1.88 -38.59
CA SER A 187 12.23 -0.93 -39.71
C SER A 187 13.64 -0.50 -40.14
N SER A 188 14.65 -1.35 -39.93
CA SER A 188 16.04 -1.13 -40.34
C SER A 188 16.67 -2.43 -40.79
#